data_AF-A0A9X1AC03-F1
#
_entry.id   AF-A0A9X1AC03-F1
#
_cell.length_a   1.000
_cell.length_b   1.000
_cell.length_c   1.000
_cell.angle_alpha   90.00
_cell.angle_beta   90.00
_cell.angle_gamma   90.00
#
_symmetry.space_group_name_H-M   'P 1'
#
loop_
_entity.id
_entity.type
_entity.pdbx_description
1 polymer ?
#
loop_
_entity_poly.entity_id
_entity_poly.type
_entity_poly.pdbx_seq_one_letter_code
_entity_poly.pdbx_strand_id
1 'polypeptide(L)'
;MTDKAFFVHERGICESSQIGQGTRIWAFAHVLAGATIGSNCNICDHVFIENDVVVGNDVTIKSGVQLWDGVRVGDRVFVGPNATFTNDRFPRSKQYPDTFLLTTVEEGASIGANATILPGITIGRQAMIGAGAVVTKNVPANAVVVGNPAVIVGYQTGPQVEPMVTQTMPGRVGDRLALDVGGCELWRLPHFGDLRGELAPLEFGSNLPFTPLRSFLVYGVPSDKVRGEHAHRECHQFLIAAHGRLSVVVDDGKNRKEVSLTEPSIGLYMPPGVWGIQYKFLADTTLLVMASHTYDASDYIRDYSQFLQTTQHNGRG
;
A
#
# COMPACT_ATOMS: atom_id res chain seq x y z
N MET A 1 -41.94 9.58 18.72
CA MET A 1 -40.60 9.28 19.27
C MET A 1 -39.62 9.81 18.26
N THR A 2 -38.87 10.86 18.59
CA THR A 2 -37.81 11.39 17.71
C THR A 2 -36.76 10.30 17.56
N ASP A 3 -36.65 9.71 16.37
CA ASP A 3 -35.54 8.84 16.02
C ASP A 3 -34.25 9.60 16.35
N LYS A 4 -33.50 9.12 17.35
CA LYS A 4 -32.20 9.68 17.64
C LYS A 4 -31.34 9.47 16.39
N ALA A 5 -30.62 10.51 15.96
CA ALA A 5 -29.77 10.45 14.78
C ALA A 5 -28.74 9.32 14.86
N PHE A 6 -28.33 8.91 16.06
CA PHE A 6 -27.42 7.81 16.35
C PHE A 6 -27.87 7.05 17.60
N PHE A 7 -27.35 5.84 17.78
CA PHE A 7 -27.65 4.97 18.92
C PHE A 7 -26.50 4.98 19.93
N VAL A 8 -26.85 5.10 21.21
CA VAL A 8 -25.94 4.87 22.33
C VAL A 8 -26.59 3.84 23.26
N HIS A 9 -25.89 2.75 23.53
CA HIS A 9 -26.32 1.73 24.46
C HIS A 9 -26.47 2.30 25.88
N GLU A 10 -27.41 1.78 26.68
CA GLU A 10 -27.67 2.26 28.07
C GLU A 10 -26.44 2.24 29.00
N ARG A 11 -25.44 1.42 28.66
CA ARG A 11 -24.17 1.28 29.39
C ARG A 11 -22.97 1.91 28.68
N GLY A 12 -23.20 2.60 27.56
CA GLY A 12 -22.19 3.40 26.87
C GLY A 12 -22.22 4.85 27.35
N ILE A 13 -21.08 5.53 27.30
CA ILE A 13 -20.94 6.95 27.67
C ILE A 13 -20.52 7.71 26.41
N CYS A 14 -21.34 8.66 25.97
CA CYS A 14 -21.02 9.52 24.84
C CYS A 14 -21.23 10.98 25.26
N GLU A 15 -20.13 11.70 25.42
CA GLU A 15 -20.12 13.12 25.77
C GLU A 15 -20.07 14.01 24.52
N SER A 16 -19.61 13.47 23.37
CA SER A 16 -19.56 14.22 22.12
C SER A 16 -20.96 14.49 21.56
N SER A 17 -21.11 15.70 21.02
CA SER A 17 -22.29 16.11 20.23
C SER A 17 -22.08 15.96 18.72
N GLN A 18 -20.89 15.55 18.28
CA GLN A 18 -20.48 15.48 16.88
C GLN A 18 -20.48 14.03 16.38
N ILE A 19 -21.65 13.38 16.44
CA ILE A 19 -21.84 12.00 15.99
C ILE A 19 -22.78 11.98 14.78
N GLY A 20 -22.31 11.39 13.68
CA GLY A 20 -23.04 11.28 12.43
C GLY A 20 -24.22 10.30 12.48
N GLN A 21 -25.10 10.41 11.49
CA GLN A 21 -26.34 9.64 11.44
C GLN A 21 -26.07 8.13 11.30
N GLY A 22 -26.86 7.30 11.97
CA GLY A 22 -26.78 5.84 11.88
C GLY A 22 -25.61 5.22 12.65
N THR A 23 -24.76 6.03 13.27
CA THR A 23 -23.66 5.54 14.12
C THR A 23 -24.21 4.84 15.37
N ARG A 24 -23.55 3.75 15.78
CA ARG A 24 -23.91 2.96 16.95
C ARG A 24 -22.73 2.91 17.92
N ILE A 25 -22.98 3.28 19.17
CA ILE A 25 -22.04 3.22 20.29
C ILE A 25 -22.55 2.19 21.28
N TRP A 26 -21.77 1.11 21.48
CA TRP A 26 -22.19 -0.06 22.24
C TRP A 26 -21.79 -0.01 23.72
N ALA A 27 -21.96 -1.11 24.45
CA ALA A 27 -21.86 -1.14 25.90
C ALA A 27 -20.44 -0.87 26.39
N PHE A 28 -20.28 -0.07 27.44
CA PHE A 28 -18.99 0.25 28.04
C PHE A 28 -18.00 0.97 27.11
N ALA A 29 -18.46 1.44 25.94
CA ALA A 29 -17.70 2.39 25.15
C ALA A 29 -17.78 3.78 25.81
N HIS A 30 -16.70 4.55 25.73
CA HIS A 30 -16.62 5.91 26.25
C HIS A 30 -16.00 6.86 25.21
N VAL A 31 -16.80 7.83 24.77
CA VAL A 31 -16.42 8.85 23.77
C VAL A 31 -16.43 10.23 24.43
N LEU A 32 -15.27 10.89 24.47
CA LEU A 32 -15.12 12.22 25.09
C LEU A 32 -15.73 13.35 24.24
N ALA A 33 -15.97 14.49 24.86
CA ALA A 33 -16.73 15.61 24.29
C ALA A 33 -16.15 16.18 22.99
N GLY A 34 -14.82 16.17 22.84
CA GLY A 34 -14.13 16.73 21.67
C GLY A 34 -14.16 15.86 20.41
N ALA A 35 -14.47 14.56 20.53
CA ALA A 35 -14.35 13.62 19.42
C ALA A 35 -15.34 13.94 18.28
N THR A 36 -14.91 13.79 17.04
CA THR A 36 -15.79 13.84 15.86
C THR A 36 -15.92 12.44 15.26
N ILE A 37 -17.14 11.91 15.13
CA ILE A 37 -17.40 10.61 14.49
C ILE A 37 -18.41 10.80 13.36
N GLY A 38 -18.08 10.32 12.17
CA GLY A 38 -18.94 10.36 10.99
C GLY A 38 -20.18 9.46 11.09
N SER A 39 -20.81 9.26 9.93
CA SER A 39 -22.08 8.53 9.80
C SER A 39 -21.85 7.04 9.60
N ASN A 40 -22.85 6.23 9.98
CA ASN A 40 -22.89 4.78 9.80
C ASN A 40 -21.68 4.03 10.42
N CYS A 41 -21.13 4.56 11.52
CA CYS A 41 -20.04 3.92 12.24
C CYS A 41 -20.53 2.89 13.26
N ASN A 42 -19.68 1.94 13.60
CA ASN A 42 -19.96 0.93 14.62
C ASN A 42 -18.84 0.88 15.65
N ILE A 43 -19.08 1.51 16.80
CA ILE A 43 -18.16 1.65 17.94
C ILE A 43 -18.52 0.57 18.97
N CYS A 44 -17.83 -0.57 18.90
CA CYS A 44 -18.12 -1.77 19.71
C CYS A 44 -17.80 -1.59 21.20
N ASP A 45 -18.13 -2.62 21.98
CA ASP A 45 -17.97 -2.61 23.44
C ASP A 45 -16.54 -2.30 23.88
N HIS A 46 -16.39 -1.60 25.00
CA HIS A 46 -15.08 -1.28 25.59
C HIS A 46 -14.14 -0.47 24.68
N VAL A 47 -14.67 0.27 23.71
CA VAL A 47 -13.89 1.24 22.94
C VAL A 47 -13.76 2.56 23.72
N PHE A 48 -12.56 3.14 23.73
CA PHE A 48 -12.32 4.46 24.30
C PHE A 48 -11.86 5.44 23.21
N ILE A 49 -12.42 6.65 23.17
CA ILE A 49 -12.09 7.67 22.17
C ILE A 49 -11.91 9.02 22.87
N GLU A 50 -10.70 9.61 22.75
CA GLU A 50 -10.35 10.91 23.35
C GLU A 50 -10.89 12.13 22.56
N ASN A 51 -10.45 13.33 22.93
CA ASN A 51 -11.01 14.58 22.43
C ASN A 51 -10.50 14.91 21.02
N ASP A 52 -9.18 14.83 20.80
CA ASP A 52 -8.57 15.13 19.51
C ASP A 52 -8.55 13.89 18.61
N VAL A 53 -9.74 13.36 18.33
CA VAL A 53 -9.94 12.21 17.45
C VAL A 53 -10.99 12.53 16.39
N VAL A 54 -10.66 12.21 15.13
CA VAL A 54 -11.59 12.30 14.01
C VAL A 54 -11.76 10.92 13.40
N VAL A 55 -13.00 10.45 13.32
CA VAL A 55 -13.40 9.21 12.65
C VAL A 55 -14.33 9.55 11.50
N GLY A 56 -14.03 9.05 10.30
CA GLY A 56 -14.82 9.21 9.09
C GLY A 56 -16.14 8.45 9.12
N ASN A 57 -16.67 8.16 7.95
CA ASN A 57 -17.93 7.45 7.73
C ASN A 57 -17.71 5.94 7.52
N ASP A 58 -18.73 5.14 7.79
CA ASP A 58 -18.73 3.68 7.55
C ASP A 58 -17.57 2.94 8.25
N VAL A 59 -17.09 3.47 9.38
CA VAL A 59 -15.96 2.90 10.14
C VAL A 59 -16.47 1.85 11.12
N THR A 60 -15.77 0.72 11.21
CA THR A 60 -15.98 -0.27 12.26
C THR A 60 -14.80 -0.28 13.21
N ILE A 61 -15.05 -0.02 14.50
CA ILE A 61 -14.06 -0.15 15.56
C ILE A 61 -14.51 -1.27 16.49
N LYS A 62 -13.78 -2.38 16.47
CA LYS A 62 -14.07 -3.54 17.31
C LYS A 62 -13.63 -3.32 18.75
N SER A 63 -14.08 -4.21 19.63
CA SER A 63 -13.93 -4.08 21.08
C SER A 63 -12.48 -3.98 21.54
N GLY A 64 -12.27 -3.26 22.65
CA GLY A 64 -10.97 -3.15 23.32
C GLY A 64 -9.97 -2.24 22.62
N VAL A 65 -10.41 -1.38 21.69
CA VAL A 65 -9.59 -0.38 21.01
C VAL A 65 -9.62 0.94 21.78
N GLN A 66 -8.47 1.62 21.88
CA GLN A 66 -8.37 2.98 22.38
C GLN A 66 -7.83 3.89 21.28
N LEU A 67 -8.58 4.95 20.95
CA LEU A 67 -8.13 6.02 20.05
C LEU A 67 -7.74 7.22 20.91
N TRP A 68 -6.44 7.49 20.97
CA TRP A 68 -5.88 8.61 21.72
C TRP A 68 -5.90 9.91 20.91
N ASP A 69 -5.69 11.03 21.60
CA ASP A 69 -5.49 12.34 20.99
C ASP A 69 -4.42 12.27 19.89
N GLY A 70 -4.74 12.84 18.72
CA GLY A 70 -3.90 12.82 17.52
C GLY A 70 -4.21 11.68 16.54
N VAL A 71 -5.23 10.85 16.78
CA VAL A 71 -5.63 9.81 15.82
C VAL A 71 -6.64 10.35 14.79
N ARG A 72 -6.42 10.05 13.51
CA ARG A 72 -7.32 10.35 12.38
C ARG A 72 -7.65 9.06 11.66
N VAL A 73 -8.92 8.70 11.60
CA VAL A 73 -9.42 7.49 10.93
C VAL A 73 -10.30 7.92 9.76
N GLY A 74 -9.90 7.57 8.55
CA GLY A 74 -10.65 7.86 7.32
C GLY A 74 -11.87 6.97 7.14
N ASP A 75 -12.61 7.22 6.07
CA ASP A 75 -13.84 6.49 5.75
C ASP A 75 -13.59 5.00 5.49
N ARG A 76 -14.58 4.15 5.79
CA ARG A 76 -14.58 2.70 5.50
C ARG A 76 -13.40 1.94 6.11
N VAL A 77 -12.77 2.48 7.15
CA VAL A 77 -11.71 1.79 7.89
C VAL A 77 -12.30 0.69 8.77
N PHE A 78 -11.59 -0.44 8.84
CA PHE A 78 -11.85 -1.49 9.81
C PHE A 78 -10.73 -1.53 10.84
N VAL A 79 -11.07 -1.39 12.12
CA VAL A 79 -10.13 -1.58 13.24
C VAL A 79 -10.52 -2.83 14.00
N GLY A 80 -9.66 -3.85 13.91
CA GLY A 80 -9.84 -5.15 14.54
C GLY A 80 -9.80 -5.10 16.07
N PRO A 81 -10.33 -6.14 16.73
CA PRO A 81 -10.45 -6.16 18.19
C PRO A 81 -9.07 -6.07 18.84
N ASN A 82 -8.97 -5.31 19.93
CA ASN A 82 -7.74 -5.06 20.68
C ASN A 82 -6.59 -4.45 19.87
N ALA A 83 -6.84 -3.90 18.67
CA ALA A 83 -5.83 -3.09 18.00
C ALA A 83 -5.45 -1.89 18.88
N THR A 84 -4.15 -1.67 19.05
CA THR A 84 -3.60 -0.72 20.01
C THR A 84 -2.95 0.44 19.27
N PHE A 85 -3.40 1.66 19.54
CA PHE A 85 -2.76 2.89 19.07
C PHE A 85 -1.88 3.49 20.17
N THR A 86 -0.91 4.29 19.76
CA THR A 86 -0.05 5.07 20.64
C THR A 86 0.17 6.46 20.04
N ASN A 87 0.48 7.46 20.86
CA ASN A 87 0.64 8.86 20.44
C ASN A 87 1.93 9.53 20.97
N ASP A 88 2.55 8.99 22.02
CA ASP A 88 3.87 9.37 22.50
C ASP A 88 4.92 8.30 22.16
N ARG A 89 6.03 8.71 21.56
CA ARG A 89 7.14 7.82 21.16
C ARG A 89 8.02 7.41 22.33
N PHE A 90 8.09 8.22 23.38
CA PHE A 90 8.95 8.00 24.54
C PHE A 90 8.20 8.25 25.85
N PRO A 91 7.09 7.53 26.10
CA PRO A 91 6.21 7.83 27.22
C PRO A 91 6.93 7.68 28.57
N ARG A 92 6.75 8.69 29.43
CA ARG A 92 7.20 8.71 30.83
C ARG A 92 6.08 9.24 31.71
N SER A 93 5.87 8.61 32.87
CA SER A 93 4.79 9.02 33.78
C SER A 93 4.94 10.48 34.19
N LYS A 94 3.85 11.26 34.08
CA LYS A 94 3.78 12.70 34.38
C LYS A 94 4.72 13.57 33.54
N GLN A 95 5.18 13.06 32.40
CA GLN A 95 5.91 13.83 31.40
C GLN A 95 5.13 13.67 30.09
N TYR A 96 4.81 14.80 29.48
CA TYR A 96 3.97 14.85 28.30
C TYR A 96 4.70 15.65 27.23
N PRO A 97 4.60 15.25 25.95
CA PRO A 97 5.09 16.09 24.87
C PRO A 97 4.26 17.36 24.77
N ASP A 98 4.84 18.43 24.22
CA ASP A 98 4.09 19.68 23.93
C ASP A 98 2.98 19.43 22.90
N THR A 99 3.14 18.43 22.03
CA THR A 99 2.15 18.01 21.03
C THR A 99 2.28 16.52 20.77
N PHE A 100 1.16 15.80 20.78
CA PHE A 100 1.11 14.38 20.45
C PHE A 100 1.32 14.14 18.95
N LEU A 101 1.92 13.00 18.59
CA LEU A 101 2.17 12.67 17.20
C LEU A 101 0.87 12.25 16.50
N LEU A 102 0.65 12.78 15.30
CA LEU A 102 -0.52 12.48 14.49
C LEU A 102 -0.40 11.09 13.83
N THR A 103 -1.32 10.19 14.14
CA THR A 103 -1.44 8.89 13.46
C THR A 103 -2.64 8.93 12.52
N THR A 104 -2.40 8.67 11.23
CA THR A 104 -3.43 8.72 10.19
C THR A 104 -3.69 7.33 9.62
N VAL A 105 -4.94 6.90 9.63
CA VAL A 105 -5.41 5.67 8.98
C VAL A 105 -6.28 6.09 7.81
N GLU A 106 -5.77 5.93 6.59
CA GLU A 106 -6.46 6.38 5.39
C GLU A 106 -7.64 5.46 5.01
N GLU A 107 -8.47 5.98 4.12
CA GLU A 107 -9.73 5.39 3.68
C GLU A 107 -9.59 3.91 3.26
N GLY A 108 -10.50 3.06 3.76
CA GLY A 108 -10.57 1.64 3.43
C GLY A 108 -9.46 0.77 4.01
N ALA A 109 -8.53 1.31 4.80
CA ALA A 109 -7.51 0.50 5.44
C ALA A 109 -8.12 -0.46 6.48
N SER A 110 -7.48 -1.60 6.69
CA SER A 110 -7.90 -2.63 7.63
C SER A 110 -6.77 -2.96 8.60
N ILE A 111 -7.05 -2.82 9.90
CA ILE A 111 -6.11 -3.12 10.97
C ILE A 111 -6.52 -4.44 11.62
N GLY A 112 -5.65 -5.44 11.55
CA GLY A 112 -5.88 -6.75 12.11
C GLY A 112 -6.01 -6.75 13.63
N ALA A 113 -6.64 -7.81 14.15
CA ALA A 113 -6.82 -8.00 15.59
C ALA A 113 -5.49 -7.93 16.34
N ASN A 114 -5.47 -7.23 17.48
CA ASN A 114 -4.32 -7.13 18.36
C ASN A 114 -3.03 -6.58 17.71
N ALA A 115 -3.15 -5.82 16.60
CA ALA A 115 -2.01 -5.13 16.01
C ALA A 115 -1.64 -3.88 16.85
N THR A 116 -0.36 -3.52 16.88
CA THR A 116 0.16 -2.35 17.58
C THR A 116 0.67 -1.31 16.60
N ILE A 117 0.14 -0.09 16.67
CA ILE A 117 0.52 1.03 15.81
C ILE A 117 1.37 2.02 16.61
N LEU A 118 2.64 2.17 16.23
CA LEU A 118 3.54 3.17 16.81
C LEU A 118 3.08 4.59 16.44
N PRO A 119 3.51 5.62 17.19
CA PRO A 119 2.97 6.96 17.05
C PRO A 119 3.57 7.70 15.85
N GLY A 120 2.76 8.55 15.21
CA GLY A 120 3.21 9.36 14.08
C GLY A 120 3.26 8.61 12.76
N ILE A 121 2.42 7.58 12.59
CA ILE A 121 2.43 6.68 11.43
C ILE A 121 1.22 6.96 10.54
N THR A 122 1.46 6.91 9.23
CA THR A 122 0.41 6.86 8.21
C THR A 122 0.22 5.43 7.72
N ILE A 123 -1.02 4.93 7.82
CA ILE A 123 -1.45 3.67 7.21
C ILE A 123 -2.23 4.04 5.94
N GLY A 124 -1.64 3.74 4.79
CA GLY A 124 -2.16 4.18 3.49
C GLY A 124 -3.48 3.54 3.11
N ARG A 125 -4.18 4.18 2.16
CA ARG A 125 -5.48 3.77 1.62
C ARG A 125 -5.49 2.28 1.29
N GLN A 126 -6.54 1.58 1.71
CA GLN A 126 -6.73 0.14 1.46
C GLN A 126 -5.59 -0.76 1.95
N ALA A 127 -4.64 -0.28 2.77
CA ALA A 127 -3.61 -1.13 3.36
C ALA A 127 -4.22 -2.15 4.32
N MET A 128 -3.54 -3.29 4.48
CA MET A 128 -3.92 -4.35 5.42
C MET A 128 -2.80 -4.60 6.41
N ILE A 129 -3.07 -4.33 7.69
CA ILE A 129 -2.21 -4.71 8.80
C ILE A 129 -2.64 -6.10 9.27
N GLY A 130 -1.74 -7.07 9.25
CA GLY A 130 -1.99 -8.40 9.78
C GLY A 130 -2.25 -8.40 11.27
N ALA A 131 -2.98 -9.41 11.75
CA ALA A 131 -3.21 -9.59 13.18
C ALA A 131 -1.88 -9.72 13.94
N GLY A 132 -1.78 -9.07 15.10
CA GLY A 132 -0.58 -9.09 15.94
C GLY A 132 0.63 -8.34 15.39
N ALA A 133 0.52 -7.63 14.26
CA ALA A 133 1.66 -6.93 13.68
C ALA A 133 2.06 -5.70 14.52
N VAL A 134 3.36 -5.40 14.60
CA VAL A 134 3.89 -4.19 15.25
C VAL A 134 4.37 -3.21 14.18
N VAL A 135 3.52 -2.25 13.86
CA VAL A 135 3.74 -1.29 12.78
C VAL A 135 4.66 -0.18 13.28
N THR A 136 5.89 -0.15 12.74
CA THR A 136 6.95 0.77 13.19
C THR A 136 7.25 1.91 12.21
N LYS A 137 6.65 1.87 11.01
CA LYS A 137 6.86 2.82 9.92
C LYS A 137 5.55 3.00 9.14
N ASN A 138 5.49 4.05 8.31
CA ASN A 138 4.40 4.26 7.38
C ASN A 138 4.17 3.02 6.50
N VAL A 139 2.90 2.70 6.27
CA VAL A 139 2.48 1.58 5.45
C VAL A 139 1.93 2.15 4.14
N PRO A 140 2.52 1.80 2.98
CA PRO A 140 2.06 2.30 1.69
C PRO A 140 0.61 1.90 1.40
N ALA A 141 -0.04 2.66 0.50
CA ALA A 141 -1.38 2.32 0.03
C ALA A 141 -1.42 0.88 -0.49
N ASN A 142 -2.44 0.14 -0.08
CA ASN A 142 -2.72 -1.25 -0.43
C ASN A 142 -1.68 -2.29 0.01
N ALA A 143 -0.62 -1.90 0.71
CA ALA A 143 0.36 -2.85 1.19
C ALA A 143 -0.25 -3.78 2.24
N VAL A 144 0.19 -5.04 2.24
CA VAL A 144 -0.11 -6.02 3.27
C VAL A 144 1.13 -6.19 4.13
N VAL A 145 1.02 -5.87 5.43
CA VAL A 145 2.14 -5.97 6.37
C VAL A 145 1.85 -6.94 7.50
N VAL A 146 2.85 -7.72 7.93
CA VAL A 146 2.73 -8.68 9.03
C VAL A 146 4.00 -8.73 9.88
N GLY A 147 3.90 -9.27 11.09
CA GLY A 147 5.05 -9.57 11.95
C GLY A 147 5.45 -8.45 12.93
N ASN A 148 6.52 -8.70 13.68
CA ASN A 148 7.10 -7.77 14.65
C ASN A 148 8.64 -7.73 14.46
N PRO A 149 9.20 -6.63 13.90
CA PRO A 149 8.48 -5.48 13.33
C PRO A 149 7.70 -5.87 12.07
N ALA A 150 6.66 -5.10 11.75
CA ALA A 150 5.84 -5.34 10.56
C ALA A 150 6.65 -5.12 9.26
N VAL A 151 6.55 -6.07 8.33
CA VAL A 151 7.19 -6.02 7.00
C VAL A 151 6.16 -6.25 5.90
N ILE A 152 6.39 -5.63 4.74
CA ILE A 152 5.51 -5.79 3.57
C ILE A 152 5.69 -7.18 2.98
N VAL A 153 4.61 -7.95 2.90
CA VAL A 153 4.57 -9.31 2.32
C VAL A 153 3.80 -9.39 1.01
N GLY A 154 3.03 -8.36 0.69
CA GLY A 154 2.17 -8.32 -0.49
C GLY A 154 1.54 -6.94 -0.71
N TYR A 155 0.80 -6.83 -1.81
CA TYR A 155 -0.12 -5.73 -2.09
C TYR A 155 -1.48 -6.34 -2.47
N GLN A 156 -2.60 -5.72 -2.09
CA GLN A 156 -3.92 -6.23 -2.46
C GLN A 156 -4.12 -6.19 -3.98
N THR A 157 -4.36 -7.31 -4.68
CA THR A 157 -4.57 -7.32 -6.14
C THR A 157 -6.05 -7.32 -6.55
N GLY A 158 -6.97 -7.10 -5.61
CA GLY A 158 -8.41 -7.11 -5.82
C GLY A 158 -9.16 -7.49 -4.53
N PRO A 159 -10.49 -7.71 -4.60
CA PRO A 159 -11.32 -8.10 -3.45
C PRO A 159 -10.99 -9.49 -2.90
N GLN A 160 -10.18 -10.28 -3.61
CA GLN A 160 -9.59 -11.51 -3.10
C GLN A 160 -8.07 -11.42 -3.20
N VAL A 161 -7.38 -12.00 -2.21
CA VAL A 161 -5.95 -12.27 -2.29
C VAL A 161 -5.78 -13.31 -3.39
N GLU A 162 -5.65 -12.88 -4.63
CA GLU A 162 -5.32 -13.81 -5.70
C GLU A 162 -3.93 -14.38 -5.41
N PRO A 163 -3.75 -15.71 -5.46
CA PRO A 163 -2.42 -16.28 -5.36
C PRO A 163 -1.53 -15.62 -6.39
N MET A 164 -0.31 -15.27 -5.95
CA MET A 164 0.71 -14.62 -6.76
C MET A 164 0.69 -15.24 -8.16
N VAL A 165 0.38 -14.43 -9.16
CA VAL A 165 0.35 -14.90 -10.54
C VAL A 165 1.80 -15.18 -10.93
N THR A 166 2.26 -16.40 -10.66
CA THR A 166 3.32 -17.06 -11.42
C THR A 166 2.74 -17.34 -12.80
N GLN A 167 2.47 -16.29 -13.57
CA GLN A 167 2.02 -16.45 -14.95
C GLN A 167 3.12 -17.22 -15.68
N THR A 168 2.70 -18.24 -16.42
CA THR A 168 3.51 -18.91 -17.43
C THR A 168 4.22 -17.86 -18.27
N MET A 169 5.55 -17.85 -18.18
CA MET A 169 6.43 -17.02 -18.98
C MET A 169 6.06 -17.14 -20.48
N PRO A 170 6.22 -16.08 -21.29
CA PRO A 170 6.04 -16.19 -22.73
C PRO A 170 6.97 -17.29 -23.28
N GLY A 171 6.44 -18.18 -24.12
CA GLY A 171 7.06 -19.47 -24.42
C GLY A 171 8.25 -19.37 -25.38
N ARG A 172 8.10 -18.62 -26.48
CA ARG A 172 9.10 -18.44 -27.54
C ARG A 172 9.72 -17.05 -27.48
N VAL A 173 10.96 -16.93 -27.97
CA VAL A 173 11.62 -15.63 -28.13
C VAL A 173 10.74 -14.71 -28.98
N GLY A 174 10.50 -13.50 -28.49
CA GLY A 174 9.63 -12.50 -29.12
C GLY A 174 8.16 -12.59 -28.66
N ASP A 175 7.75 -13.64 -27.96
CA ASP A 175 6.41 -13.72 -27.38
C ASP A 175 6.23 -12.63 -26.34
N ARG A 176 5.03 -12.05 -26.34
CA ARG A 176 4.58 -11.04 -25.39
C ARG A 176 3.34 -11.54 -24.68
N LEU A 177 3.29 -11.32 -23.38
CA LEU A 177 2.13 -11.60 -22.55
C LEU A 177 1.63 -10.28 -21.96
N ALA A 178 0.44 -9.85 -22.40
CA ALA A 178 -0.24 -8.71 -21.82
C ALA A 178 -0.64 -8.99 -20.37
N LEU A 179 -0.41 -8.03 -19.49
CA LEU A 179 -0.75 -8.15 -18.07
C LEU A 179 -2.12 -7.56 -17.74
N ASP A 180 -2.86 -7.00 -18.69
CA ASP A 180 -4.16 -6.32 -18.44
C ASP A 180 -4.07 -5.22 -17.36
N VAL A 181 -2.88 -4.60 -17.21
CA VAL A 181 -2.64 -3.49 -16.28
C VAL A 181 -1.91 -2.39 -17.03
N GLY A 182 -2.60 -1.31 -17.39
CA GLY A 182 -2.00 -0.11 -17.96
C GLY A 182 -1.09 -0.33 -19.18
N GLY A 183 -1.36 -1.37 -20.00
CA GLY A 183 -0.53 -1.72 -21.15
C GLY A 183 0.81 -2.39 -20.80
N CYS A 184 1.00 -2.85 -19.57
CA CYS A 184 2.18 -3.62 -19.18
C CYS A 184 2.22 -4.97 -19.88
N GLU A 185 3.43 -5.40 -20.24
CA GLU A 185 3.67 -6.65 -20.95
C GLU A 185 4.91 -7.36 -20.39
N LEU A 186 4.87 -8.69 -20.34
CA LEU A 186 6.04 -9.54 -20.17
C LEU A 186 6.58 -9.95 -21.54
N TRP A 187 7.90 -9.87 -21.71
CA TRP A 187 8.59 -10.12 -22.97
C TRP A 187 9.61 -11.24 -22.78
N ARG A 188 9.57 -12.25 -23.67
CA ARG A 188 10.63 -13.25 -23.78
C ARG A 188 11.72 -12.74 -24.73
N LEU A 189 12.86 -12.41 -24.16
CA LEU A 189 14.01 -11.87 -24.87
C LEU A 189 14.80 -12.98 -25.56
N PRO A 190 15.60 -12.65 -26.59
CA PRO A 190 16.55 -13.59 -27.19
C PRO A 190 17.47 -14.16 -26.11
N HIS A 191 17.66 -15.49 -26.13
CA HIS A 191 18.51 -16.19 -25.19
C HIS A 191 19.10 -17.43 -25.86
N PHE A 192 20.41 -17.60 -25.73
CA PHE A 192 21.17 -18.66 -26.39
C PHE A 192 22.12 -19.31 -25.39
N GLY A 193 22.02 -20.64 -25.25
CA GLY A 193 22.89 -21.43 -24.40
C GLY A 193 23.76 -22.37 -25.20
N ASP A 194 25.05 -22.42 -24.86
CA ASP A 194 26.00 -23.42 -25.36
C ASP A 194 26.94 -23.89 -24.24
N LEU A 195 27.90 -24.78 -24.56
CA LEU A 195 28.84 -25.33 -23.57
C LEU A 195 29.69 -24.27 -22.84
N ARG A 196 29.75 -23.04 -23.32
CA ARG A 196 30.49 -21.92 -22.72
C ARG A 196 29.62 -21.08 -21.78
N GLY A 197 28.30 -21.28 -21.77
CA GLY A 197 27.36 -20.56 -20.92
C GLY A 197 26.15 -20.01 -21.68
N GLU A 198 25.51 -19.01 -21.06
CA GLU A 198 24.26 -18.41 -21.51
C GLU A 198 24.48 -16.96 -21.98
N LEU A 199 23.76 -16.55 -23.03
CA LEU A 199 23.81 -15.21 -23.62
C LEU A 199 22.40 -14.69 -23.91
N ALA A 200 22.04 -13.54 -23.33
CA ALA A 200 20.82 -12.80 -23.65
C ALA A 200 21.16 -11.45 -24.30
N PRO A 201 21.21 -11.35 -25.64
CA PRO A 201 21.49 -10.09 -26.31
C PRO A 201 20.26 -9.18 -26.34
N LEU A 202 20.51 -7.87 -26.28
CA LEU A 202 19.49 -6.82 -26.42
C LEU A 202 19.91 -5.86 -27.52
N GLU A 203 19.15 -5.86 -28.61
CA GLU A 203 19.29 -4.90 -29.70
C GLU A 203 18.22 -3.80 -29.58
N PHE A 204 18.66 -2.55 -29.48
CA PHE A 204 17.77 -1.41 -29.41
C PHE A 204 17.13 -1.12 -30.77
N GLY A 205 15.82 -0.88 -30.78
CA GLY A 205 15.02 -0.72 -31.99
C GLY A 205 14.39 -2.02 -32.53
N SER A 206 14.79 -3.19 -32.01
CA SER A 206 14.20 -4.48 -32.39
C SER A 206 13.67 -5.28 -31.20
N ASN A 207 14.40 -5.36 -30.09
CA ASN A 207 14.03 -6.20 -28.94
C ASN A 207 13.30 -5.46 -27.81
N LEU A 208 13.19 -4.14 -27.89
CA LEU A 208 12.51 -3.30 -26.90
C LEU A 208 11.41 -2.47 -27.57
N PRO A 209 10.34 -2.12 -26.82
CA PRO A 209 9.25 -1.27 -27.33
C PRO A 209 9.65 0.20 -27.52
N PHE A 210 10.86 0.58 -27.09
CA PHE A 210 11.44 1.91 -27.26
C PHE A 210 12.97 1.82 -27.31
N THR A 211 13.62 2.87 -27.83
CA THR A 211 15.09 3.01 -27.75
C THR A 211 15.44 3.70 -26.43
N PRO A 212 16.17 3.04 -25.50
CA PRO A 212 16.50 3.64 -24.22
C PRO A 212 17.50 4.78 -24.37
N LEU A 213 17.26 5.87 -23.65
CA LEU A 213 18.20 6.99 -23.50
C LEU A 213 19.00 6.90 -22.19
N ARG A 214 18.58 6.01 -21.28
CA ARG A 214 19.20 5.81 -19.97
C ARG A 214 19.05 4.36 -19.51
N SER A 215 20.08 3.85 -18.85
CA SER A 215 20.00 2.62 -18.07
C SER A 215 20.55 2.84 -16.67
N PHE A 216 20.08 2.07 -15.71
CA PHE A 216 20.60 2.06 -14.35
C PHE A 216 20.40 0.70 -13.68
N LEU A 217 21.18 0.44 -12.65
CA LEU A 217 21.14 -0.80 -11.88
C LEU A 217 20.62 -0.53 -10.46
N VAL A 218 19.81 -1.45 -9.94
CA VAL A 218 19.42 -1.50 -8.54
C VAL A 218 19.90 -2.82 -7.96
N TYR A 219 20.77 -2.76 -6.97
CA TYR A 219 21.43 -3.93 -6.36
C TYR A 219 21.69 -3.69 -4.87
N GLY A 220 21.99 -4.75 -4.12
CA GLY A 220 22.27 -4.66 -2.68
C GLY A 220 21.06 -4.22 -1.85
N VAL A 221 19.84 -4.55 -2.30
CA VAL A 221 18.59 -4.21 -1.62
C VAL A 221 18.28 -5.30 -0.59
N PRO A 222 18.20 -4.99 0.71
CA PRO A 222 17.78 -5.96 1.71
C PRO A 222 16.36 -6.48 1.41
N SER A 223 16.09 -7.75 1.71
CA SER A 223 14.83 -8.42 1.35
C SER A 223 13.58 -7.81 1.99
N ASP A 224 13.74 -7.10 3.12
CA ASP A 224 12.68 -6.38 3.83
C ASP A 224 12.43 -4.96 3.29
N LYS A 225 13.15 -4.54 2.24
CA LYS A 225 13.02 -3.21 1.64
C LYS A 225 12.16 -3.24 0.38
N VAL A 226 11.48 -2.12 0.18
CA VAL A 226 10.70 -1.80 -1.01
C VAL A 226 11.40 -0.68 -1.78
N ARG A 227 11.34 -0.76 -3.11
CA ARG A 227 11.83 0.23 -4.06
C ARG A 227 10.69 0.58 -5.03
N GLY A 228 10.85 1.66 -5.77
CA GLY A 228 9.79 2.15 -6.66
C GLY A 228 8.87 3.10 -5.91
N GLU A 229 7.60 2.69 -5.79
CA GLU A 229 6.53 3.48 -5.16
C GLU A 229 6.30 4.82 -5.89
N HIS A 230 6.22 4.74 -7.21
CA HIS A 230 5.92 5.88 -8.06
C HIS A 230 5.39 5.44 -9.42
N ALA A 231 4.76 6.38 -10.12
CA ALA A 231 4.52 6.32 -11.55
C ALA A 231 5.34 7.39 -12.29
N HIS A 232 5.48 7.22 -13.60
CA HIS A 232 6.07 8.20 -14.52
C HIS A 232 4.98 8.85 -15.38
N ARG A 233 5.09 10.14 -15.69
CA ARG A 233 4.14 10.82 -16.59
C ARG A 233 4.41 10.49 -18.05
N GLU A 234 5.69 10.42 -18.44
CA GLU A 234 6.13 10.23 -19.83
C GLU A 234 7.17 9.10 -20.01
N CYS A 235 7.93 8.77 -18.97
CA CYS A 235 9.00 7.77 -19.10
C CYS A 235 8.48 6.33 -19.16
N HIS A 236 8.65 5.69 -20.32
CA HIS A 236 8.58 4.24 -20.46
C HIS A 236 9.77 3.57 -19.76
N GLN A 237 9.53 2.42 -19.14
CA GLN A 237 10.55 1.60 -18.47
C GLN A 237 10.52 0.16 -18.95
N PHE A 238 11.68 -0.50 -18.94
CA PHE A 238 11.82 -1.91 -19.22
C PHE A 238 12.75 -2.54 -18.17
N LEU A 239 12.25 -3.50 -17.42
CA LEU A 239 12.88 -4.06 -16.21
C LEU A 239 13.31 -5.50 -16.47
N ILE A 240 14.55 -5.84 -16.11
CA ILE A 240 15.11 -7.20 -16.22
C ILE A 240 15.85 -7.54 -14.92
N ALA A 241 15.59 -8.73 -14.37
CA ALA A 241 16.44 -9.29 -13.32
C ALA A 241 17.72 -9.85 -13.97
N ALA A 242 18.77 -9.04 -14.04
CA ALA A 242 20.05 -9.43 -14.63
C ALA A 242 20.76 -10.53 -13.80
N HIS A 243 20.49 -10.57 -12.50
CA HIS A 243 20.85 -11.67 -11.61
C HIS A 243 19.88 -11.73 -10.43
N GLY A 244 19.74 -12.90 -9.80
CA GLY A 244 18.86 -13.12 -8.67
C GLY A 244 17.37 -13.07 -9.04
N ARG A 245 16.54 -12.59 -8.10
CA ARG A 245 15.08 -12.57 -8.23
C ARG A 245 14.46 -11.41 -7.46
N LEU A 246 13.43 -10.81 -8.04
CA LEU A 246 12.57 -9.86 -7.36
C LEU A 246 11.11 -10.01 -7.79
N SER A 247 10.23 -9.35 -7.07
CA SER A 247 8.82 -9.16 -7.45
C SER A 247 8.59 -7.70 -7.84
N VAL A 248 7.81 -7.48 -8.90
CA VAL A 248 7.39 -6.18 -9.37
C VAL A 248 5.87 -6.12 -9.37
N VAL A 249 5.31 -5.15 -8.65
CA VAL A 249 3.89 -4.83 -8.71
C VAL A 249 3.69 -3.72 -9.73
N VAL A 250 2.77 -3.94 -10.66
CA VAL A 250 2.28 -2.94 -11.63
C VAL A 250 0.83 -2.61 -11.32
N ASP A 251 0.48 -1.34 -11.43
CA ASP A 251 -0.82 -0.80 -11.03
C ASP A 251 -1.22 0.37 -11.93
N ASP A 252 -2.41 0.30 -12.55
CA ASP A 252 -2.95 1.33 -13.45
C ASP A 252 -4.03 2.22 -12.80
N GLY A 253 -4.17 2.12 -11.47
CA GLY A 253 -5.16 2.77 -10.64
C GLY A 253 -6.50 2.04 -10.56
N LYS A 254 -6.71 0.98 -11.35
CA LYS A 254 -7.92 0.14 -11.34
C LYS A 254 -7.59 -1.33 -11.14
N ASN A 255 -6.61 -1.82 -11.89
CA ASN A 255 -6.11 -3.18 -11.87
C ASN A 255 -4.69 -3.21 -11.33
N ARG A 256 -4.34 -4.30 -10.66
CA ARG A 256 -3.00 -4.52 -10.12
C ARG A 256 -2.59 -5.97 -10.31
N LYS A 257 -1.34 -6.19 -10.72
CA LYS A 257 -0.73 -7.53 -10.78
C LYS A 257 0.69 -7.51 -10.22
N GLU A 258 1.08 -8.61 -9.61
CA GLU A 258 2.46 -8.87 -9.17
C GLU A 258 3.12 -9.86 -10.14
N VAL A 259 4.32 -9.51 -10.59
CA VAL A 259 5.14 -10.29 -11.52
C VAL A 259 6.45 -10.65 -10.85
N SER A 260 6.87 -11.90 -10.96
CA SER A 260 8.19 -12.33 -10.48
C SER A 260 9.19 -12.31 -11.63
N LEU A 261 10.25 -11.50 -11.51
CA LEU A 261 11.38 -11.50 -12.45
C LEU A 261 12.50 -12.36 -11.87
N THR A 262 12.86 -13.43 -12.58
CA THR A 262 13.75 -14.49 -12.06
C THR A 262 14.94 -14.82 -12.97
N GLU A 263 14.95 -14.32 -14.20
CA GLU A 263 15.98 -14.62 -15.18
C GLU A 263 16.19 -13.46 -16.16
N PRO A 264 17.38 -13.32 -16.77
CA PRO A 264 17.69 -12.24 -17.71
C PRO A 264 16.95 -12.32 -19.04
N SER A 265 16.42 -13.50 -19.38
CA SER A 265 15.68 -13.73 -20.64
C SER A 265 14.25 -13.18 -20.62
N ILE A 266 13.83 -12.57 -19.50
CA ILE A 266 12.48 -12.06 -19.30
C ILE A 266 12.54 -10.60 -18.89
N GLY A 267 11.82 -9.79 -19.65
CA GLY A 267 11.66 -8.37 -19.40
C GLY A 267 10.22 -7.98 -19.08
N LEU A 268 10.05 -7.05 -18.16
CA LEU A 268 8.78 -6.38 -17.90
C LEU A 268 8.80 -5.00 -18.54
N TYR A 269 7.90 -4.77 -19.50
CA TYR A 269 7.64 -3.46 -20.05
C TYR A 269 6.58 -2.73 -19.22
N MET A 270 6.88 -1.49 -18.83
CA MET A 270 5.99 -0.59 -18.12
C MET A 270 5.84 0.72 -18.90
N PRO A 271 4.64 0.99 -19.45
CA PRO A 271 4.32 2.29 -20.04
C PRO A 271 4.26 3.42 -18.99
N PRO A 272 4.26 4.69 -19.42
CA PRO A 272 3.93 5.82 -18.56
C PRO A 272 2.52 5.68 -18.00
N GLY A 273 2.27 6.31 -16.85
CA GLY A 273 0.98 6.23 -16.17
C GLY A 273 0.75 4.91 -15.43
N VAL A 274 1.77 4.09 -15.25
CA VAL A 274 1.73 2.88 -14.40
C VAL A 274 2.53 3.12 -13.13
N TRP A 275 1.93 2.81 -11.99
CA TRP A 275 2.59 2.80 -10.69
C TRP A 275 3.37 1.50 -10.49
N GLY A 276 4.66 1.63 -10.19
CA GLY A 276 5.60 0.53 -10.06
C GLY A 276 6.15 0.36 -8.64
N ILE A 277 6.18 -0.88 -8.16
CA ILE A 277 6.80 -1.23 -6.88
C ILE A 277 7.69 -2.44 -7.10
N GLN A 278 8.93 -2.39 -6.63
CA GLN A 278 9.87 -3.51 -6.68
C GLN A 278 10.22 -3.94 -5.25
N TYR A 279 10.05 -5.22 -4.94
CA TYR A 279 10.26 -5.74 -3.59
C TYR A 279 10.58 -7.25 -3.61
N LYS A 280 10.78 -7.86 -2.42
CA LYS A 280 11.21 -9.26 -2.28
C LYS A 280 12.48 -9.57 -3.08
N PHE A 281 13.46 -8.65 -3.03
CA PHE A 281 14.76 -8.88 -3.62
C PHE A 281 15.45 -10.05 -2.92
N LEU A 282 15.93 -11.03 -3.69
CA LEU A 282 16.94 -11.97 -3.22
C LEU A 282 18.26 -11.20 -3.00
N ALA A 283 19.09 -11.63 -2.04
CA ALA A 283 20.24 -10.86 -1.59
C ALA A 283 21.26 -10.49 -2.69
N ASP A 284 21.39 -11.33 -3.71
CA ASP A 284 22.27 -11.17 -4.88
C ASP A 284 21.60 -10.47 -6.07
N THR A 285 20.35 -10.04 -5.93
CA THR A 285 19.57 -9.53 -7.06
C THR A 285 20.16 -8.24 -7.62
N THR A 286 20.29 -8.22 -8.94
CA THR A 286 20.62 -7.03 -9.72
C THR A 286 19.50 -6.78 -10.72
N LEU A 287 18.73 -5.73 -10.50
CA LEU A 287 17.70 -5.25 -11.43
C LEU A 287 18.33 -4.25 -12.40
N LEU A 288 18.26 -4.54 -13.69
CA LEU A 288 18.55 -3.62 -14.77
C LEU A 288 17.26 -2.92 -15.19
N VAL A 289 17.28 -1.59 -15.23
CA VAL A 289 16.18 -0.78 -15.76
C VAL A 289 16.68 0.03 -16.94
N MET A 290 15.97 -0.09 -18.05
CA MET A 290 16.15 0.75 -19.24
C MET A 290 14.98 1.74 -19.33
N ALA A 291 15.29 2.99 -19.61
CA ALA A 291 14.34 4.10 -19.59
C ALA A 291 14.39 4.86 -20.92
N SER A 292 13.22 5.18 -21.45
CA SER A 292 13.08 5.98 -22.68
C SER A 292 13.56 7.41 -22.55
N HIS A 293 13.62 7.95 -21.32
CA HIS A 293 14.01 9.33 -21.05
C HIS A 293 15.24 9.41 -20.13
N THR A 294 15.98 10.51 -20.25
CA THR A 294 16.99 10.92 -19.25
C THR A 294 16.34 11.13 -17.87
N TYR A 295 17.15 11.29 -16.82
CA TYR A 295 16.58 11.56 -15.50
C TYR A 295 15.90 12.92 -15.47
N ASP A 296 14.62 12.93 -15.11
CA ASP A 296 13.88 14.12 -14.73
C ASP A 296 13.07 13.84 -13.46
N ALA A 297 13.31 14.63 -12.42
CA ALA A 297 12.57 14.52 -11.16
C ALA A 297 11.10 14.95 -11.31
N SER A 298 10.79 15.83 -12.26
CA SER A 298 9.46 16.36 -12.51
C SER A 298 8.52 15.33 -13.15
N ASP A 299 9.06 14.28 -13.75
CA ASP A 299 8.31 13.18 -14.35
C ASP A 299 7.70 12.21 -13.32
N TYR A 300 8.17 12.25 -12.06
CA TYR A 300 7.71 11.32 -11.00
C TYR A 300 6.38 11.75 -10.37
N ILE A 301 5.46 10.79 -10.22
CA ILE A 301 4.29 10.87 -9.33
C ILE A 301 4.55 9.94 -8.14
N ARG A 302 4.81 10.51 -6.96
CA ARG A 302 5.19 9.76 -5.74
C ARG A 302 4.10 9.65 -4.68
N ASP A 303 2.97 10.32 -4.91
CA ASP A 303 1.79 10.22 -4.07
C ASP A 303 0.75 9.36 -4.77
N TYR A 304 0.31 8.28 -4.11
CA TYR A 304 -0.62 7.33 -4.73
C TYR A 304 -2.02 7.94 -4.94
N SER A 305 -2.45 8.85 -4.07
CA SER A 305 -3.74 9.54 -4.25
C SER A 305 -3.70 10.49 -5.45
N GLN A 306 -2.60 11.22 -5.65
CA GLN A 306 -2.36 12.03 -6.84
C GLN A 306 -2.33 11.16 -8.09
N PHE A 307 -1.66 9.99 -8.04
CA PHE A 307 -1.66 9.04 -9.14
C PHE A 307 -3.09 8.63 -9.54
N LEU A 308 -3.93 8.22 -8.59
CA LEU A 308 -5.33 7.85 -8.86
C LEU A 308 -6.14 8.98 -9.51
N GLN A 309 -5.87 10.25 -9.19
CA GLN A 309 -6.54 11.39 -9.84
C GLN A 309 -6.16 11.54 -11.31
N THR A 310 -4.91 11.22 -11.67
CA THR A 310 -4.44 11.26 -13.07
C THR A 310 -5.08 10.17 -13.93
N THR A 311 -5.30 8.97 -13.39
CA THR A 311 -5.89 7.84 -14.12
C THR A 311 -7.40 8.01 -14.34
N GLN A 312 -8.10 8.73 -13.46
CA GLN A 312 -9.52 9.03 -13.61
C GLN A 312 -9.82 10.05 -14.71
N HIS A 313 -8.91 10.97 -15.02
CA HIS A 313 -9.10 11.98 -16.08
C HIS A 313 -8.96 11.39 -17.49
N ASN A 314 -8.10 10.39 -17.67
CA ASN A 314 -7.86 9.76 -18.99
C ASN A 314 -8.96 8.78 -19.42
N GLY A 315 -9.94 8.48 -18.56
CA GLY A 315 -11.06 7.56 -18.85
C GLY A 315 -12.38 8.24 -19.25
N ARG A 316 -12.39 9.57 -19.47
CA ARG A 316 -13.56 10.35 -19.91
C ARG A 316 -13.45 10.87 -21.35
N GLY A 317 -12.54 10.31 -22.15
CA GLY A 317 -12.40 10.58 -23.59
C GLY A 317 -13.20 9.63 -24.45
#